data_AF-A0A2D6YQZ5-F1
#
_entry.id   AF-A0A2D6YQZ5-F1
#
_cell.length_a   1.000
_cell.length_b   1.000
_cell.length_c   1.000
_cell.angle_alpha   90.00
_cell.angle_beta   90.00
_cell.angle_gamma   90.00
#
_symmetry.space_group_name_H-M   'P 1'
#
loop_
_entity.id
_entity.type
_entity.pdbx_description
1 polymer ?
#
loop_
_entity_poly.entity_id
_entity_poly.type
_entity_poly.pdbx_seq_one_letter_code
_entity_poly.pdbx_strand_id
1 'polypeptide(L)'
;MRLCTILDTSTARAVGVPDAVCDLVVPHGTPVDAVASILPGNPLAEDWIGLVDLPGDLLVAWSGTLADDLFGDDPRTWMAAGHERFETFCDDIRDTLVAAGRKLCIRPHARHVLSDAQGTLDFLRRREGEPFGLALSPVDLLLPSMLSDAEDHYARILEFMVPKADLLLLADALPGETADDDEEPPMIPVPLGEGVLPRAAVMEAVNTRLPQDVPVVVAPRDLPTATAWRHGAAR
;
A
#
# COMPACT_ATOMS: atom_id res chain seq x y z
N MET A 1 12.61 -12.94 2.62
CA MET A 1 11.34 -12.33 3.07
C MET A 1 11.39 -12.01 4.56
N ARG A 2 11.40 -10.71 4.90
CA ARG A 2 11.29 -10.21 6.28
C ARG A 2 9.82 -9.93 6.57
N LEU A 3 9.16 -10.82 7.32
CA LEU A 3 7.73 -10.66 7.65
C LEU A 3 7.55 -9.58 8.71
N CYS A 4 6.59 -8.70 8.46
CA CYS A 4 6.15 -7.64 9.36
C CYS A 4 4.62 -7.71 9.53
N THR A 5 4.11 -7.12 10.60
CA THR A 5 2.68 -7.04 10.87
C THR A 5 2.26 -5.60 11.15
N ILE A 6 1.01 -5.29 10.82
CA ILE A 6 0.39 -4.02 11.21
C ILE A 6 -0.10 -4.14 12.65
N LEU A 7 0.36 -3.23 13.50
CA LEU A 7 -0.26 -2.91 14.77
C LEU A 7 -1.18 -1.72 14.51
N ASP A 8 -2.48 -1.96 14.56
CA ASP A 8 -3.43 -0.86 14.49
C ASP A 8 -3.21 0.09 15.67
N THR A 9 -3.66 1.34 15.53
CA THR A 9 -3.47 2.40 16.52
C THR A 9 -3.96 1.98 17.92
N SER A 10 -5.05 1.22 18.03
CA SER A 10 -5.59 0.79 19.33
C SER A 10 -4.69 -0.26 19.99
N THR A 11 -4.20 -1.22 19.20
CA THR A 11 -3.26 -2.25 19.62
C THR A 11 -1.91 -1.62 19.99
N ALA A 12 -1.38 -0.70 19.17
CA ALA A 12 -0.13 0.01 19.42
C ALA A 12 -0.15 0.75 20.77
N ARG A 13 -1.24 1.46 21.07
CA ARG A 13 -1.45 2.11 22.38
C ARG A 13 -1.46 1.11 23.53
N ALA A 14 -2.15 -0.01 23.36
CA ALA A 14 -2.25 -1.04 24.40
C ALA A 14 -0.91 -1.72 24.70
N VAL A 15 0.00 -1.83 23.72
CA VAL A 15 1.29 -2.54 23.88
C VAL A 15 2.49 -1.62 24.16
N GLY A 16 2.25 -0.33 24.44
CA GLY A 16 3.27 0.58 24.96
C GLY A 16 3.66 1.75 24.06
N VAL A 17 2.86 2.08 23.03
CA VAL A 17 2.99 3.32 22.24
C VAL A 17 1.78 4.23 22.50
N PRO A 18 1.68 4.84 23.70
CA PRO A 18 0.45 5.50 24.17
C PRO A 18 0.00 6.67 23.27
N ASP A 19 0.94 7.33 22.61
CA ASP A 19 0.69 8.46 21.71
C ASP A 19 0.62 8.04 20.23
N ALA A 20 0.43 6.74 19.93
CA ALA A 20 0.23 6.31 18.55
C ALA A 20 -0.98 7.02 17.94
N VAL A 21 -0.80 7.65 16.79
CA VAL A 21 -1.82 8.39 16.02
C VAL A 21 -2.07 7.78 14.65
N CYS A 22 -1.34 6.70 14.34
CA CYS A 22 -1.36 5.99 13.08
C CYS A 22 -1.03 4.52 13.32
N ASP A 23 -1.30 3.70 12.32
CA ASP A 23 -0.95 2.28 12.38
C ASP A 23 0.56 2.11 12.16
N LEU A 24 1.14 1.13 12.85
CA LEU A 24 2.59 0.88 12.82
C LEU A 24 2.89 -0.45 12.17
N VAL A 25 3.89 -0.49 11.29
CA VAL A 25 4.44 -1.73 10.75
C VAL A 25 5.62 -2.13 11.61
N VAL A 26 5.54 -3.29 12.25
CA VAL A 26 6.60 -3.83 13.11
C VAL A 26 7.10 -5.17 12.58
N PRO A 27 8.40 -5.49 12.72
CA PRO A 27 8.92 -6.80 12.34
C PRO A 27 8.30 -7.89 13.22
N HIS A 28 7.95 -9.01 12.59
CA HIS A 28 7.40 -10.14 13.34
C HIS A 28 8.46 -10.75 14.26
N GLY A 29 8.12 -10.93 15.54
CA GLY A 29 8.94 -11.65 16.51
C GLY A 29 10.02 -10.81 17.19
N THR A 30 10.08 -9.49 16.96
CA THR A 30 11.00 -8.57 17.65
C THR A 30 10.24 -7.53 18.46
N PRO A 31 10.87 -6.92 19.49
CA PRO A 31 10.31 -5.75 20.17
C PRO A 31 10.01 -4.57 19.20
N VAL A 32 9.23 -3.61 19.68
CA VAL A 32 8.43 -2.58 18.97
C VAL A 32 9.26 -1.50 18.22
N ASP A 33 10.30 -1.89 17.50
CA ASP A 33 10.97 -0.98 16.57
C ASP A 33 10.18 -0.99 15.25
N ALA A 34 9.29 0.00 15.11
CA ALA A 34 8.51 0.16 13.87
C ALA A 34 9.45 0.39 12.69
N VAL A 35 9.17 -0.28 11.56
CA VAL A 35 9.87 -0.04 10.29
C VAL A 35 9.14 0.97 9.43
N ALA A 36 7.82 1.11 9.61
CA ALA A 36 7.01 2.09 8.92
C ALA A 36 5.83 2.57 9.76
N SER A 37 5.32 3.75 9.43
CA SER A 37 4.05 4.29 9.93
C SER A 37 3.07 4.49 8.77
N ILE A 38 1.83 3.99 8.91
CA ILE A 38 0.77 4.11 7.89
C ILE A 38 -0.13 5.29 8.25
N LEU A 39 0.03 6.38 7.51
CA LEU A 39 -0.72 7.61 7.70
C LEU A 39 -2.19 7.40 7.31
N PRO A 40 -3.15 7.77 8.18
CA PRO A 40 -4.57 7.68 7.86
C PRO A 40 -5.01 8.79 6.89
N GLY A 41 -6.17 8.60 6.26
CA GLY A 41 -6.87 9.64 5.50
C GLY A 41 -6.38 9.82 4.06
N ASN A 42 -6.87 10.89 3.42
CA ASN A 42 -6.60 11.25 2.03
C ASN A 42 -5.58 12.40 1.98
N PRO A 43 -4.35 12.20 1.47
CA PRO A 43 -3.35 13.27 1.40
C PRO A 43 -3.74 14.47 0.54
N LEU A 44 -4.75 14.33 -0.31
CA LEU A 44 -5.27 15.43 -1.11
C LEU A 44 -6.38 16.21 -0.39
N ALA A 45 -6.88 15.77 0.77
CA ALA A 45 -7.87 16.53 1.53
C ALA A 45 -7.24 17.80 2.15
N GLU A 46 -8.02 18.89 2.25
CA GLU A 46 -7.52 20.18 2.77
C GLU A 46 -7.12 20.12 4.25
N ASP A 47 -7.71 19.21 5.01
CA ASP A 47 -7.48 19.02 6.44
C ASP A 47 -6.50 17.89 6.75
N TRP A 48 -5.85 17.32 5.73
CA TRP A 48 -4.87 16.25 5.94
C TRP A 48 -3.58 16.80 6.54
N ILE A 49 -3.11 16.18 7.63
CA ILE A 49 -1.92 16.59 8.35
C ILE A 49 -0.81 15.56 8.15
N GLY A 50 0.23 15.96 7.42
CA GLY A 50 1.43 15.14 7.21
C GLY A 50 2.32 15.09 8.45
N LEU A 51 2.19 14.02 9.23
CA LEU A 51 3.02 13.78 10.39
C LEU A 51 4.34 13.10 9.95
N VAL A 52 5.45 13.84 10.03
CA VAL A 52 6.78 13.34 9.65
C VAL A 52 7.61 12.81 10.82
N ASP A 53 7.23 13.18 12.05
CA ASP A 53 7.79 12.69 13.32
C ASP A 53 7.05 11.43 13.79
N LEU A 54 6.90 10.46 12.90
CA LEU A 54 6.30 9.17 13.24
C LEU A 54 7.39 8.09 13.37
N PRO A 55 7.12 7.00 14.13
CA PRO A 55 8.04 5.87 14.25
C PRO A 55 8.37 5.20 12.90
N GLY A 56 9.60 4.71 12.79
CA GLY A 56 10.09 4.03 11.59
C GLY A 56 10.65 4.95 10.51
N ASP A 57 11.41 4.36 9.59
CA ASP A 57 12.11 5.11 8.54
C ASP A 57 11.20 5.40 7.33
N LEU A 58 10.16 4.59 7.15
CA LEU A 58 9.18 4.72 6.09
C LEU A 58 7.89 5.33 6.61
N LEU A 59 7.35 6.27 5.85
CA LEU A 59 5.97 6.72 5.98
C LEU A 59 5.18 6.10 4.83
N VAL A 60 3.96 5.63 5.07
CA VAL A 60 3.09 5.08 4.03
C VAL A 60 1.84 5.93 3.95
N ALA A 61 1.54 6.46 2.77
CA ALA A 61 0.32 7.20 2.51
C ALA A 61 -0.26 6.81 1.15
N TRP A 62 -1.57 6.98 0.99
CA TRP A 62 -2.23 6.83 -0.29
C TRP A 62 -1.75 7.87 -1.32
N SER A 63 -1.94 7.61 -2.61
CA SER A 63 -1.79 8.68 -3.63
C SER A 63 -2.95 9.69 -3.59
N GLY A 64 -4.08 9.30 -2.98
CA GLY A 64 -5.21 10.16 -2.68
C GLY A 64 -6.21 10.31 -3.82
N THR A 65 -7.34 10.96 -3.53
CA THR A 65 -8.49 11.12 -4.43
C THR A 65 -9.10 12.52 -4.30
N LEU A 66 -9.86 12.96 -5.30
CA LEU A 66 -10.69 14.17 -5.22
C LEU A 66 -12.13 13.90 -4.79
N ALA A 67 -12.49 12.63 -4.58
CA ALA A 67 -13.78 12.23 -4.03
C ALA A 67 -13.92 12.65 -2.55
N ASP A 68 -15.17 12.75 -2.08
CA ASP A 68 -15.48 13.07 -0.68
C ASP A 68 -15.08 11.94 0.28
N ASP A 69 -15.16 10.69 -0.19
CA ASP A 69 -14.73 9.49 0.53
C ASP A 69 -13.40 8.95 -0.03
N LEU A 70 -12.54 8.41 0.83
CA LEU A 70 -11.22 7.91 0.46
C LEU A 70 -11.25 6.83 -0.65
N PHE A 71 -12.33 6.07 -0.75
CA PHE A 71 -12.53 5.05 -1.79
C PHE A 71 -13.73 5.36 -2.70
N GLY A 72 -14.22 6.60 -2.67
CA GLY A 72 -15.24 7.08 -3.59
C GLY A 72 -14.71 7.18 -5.02
N ASP A 73 -15.63 7.18 -5.97
CA ASP A 73 -15.32 7.43 -7.38
C ASP A 73 -15.44 8.93 -7.70
N ASP A 74 -14.42 9.49 -8.33
CA ASP A 74 -14.45 10.84 -8.88
C ASP A 74 -13.57 10.90 -10.13
N PRO A 75 -14.16 11.08 -11.34
CA PRO A 75 -13.42 11.16 -12.58
C PRO A 75 -12.29 12.19 -12.59
N ARG A 76 -12.42 13.29 -11.81
CA ARG A 76 -11.42 14.35 -11.72
C ARG A 76 -10.11 13.84 -11.12
N THR A 77 -10.14 12.77 -10.31
CA THR A 77 -8.97 12.13 -9.70
C THR A 77 -7.95 11.67 -10.75
N TRP A 78 -8.42 11.16 -11.89
CA TRP A 78 -7.54 10.69 -12.97
C TRP A 78 -7.30 11.72 -14.08
N MET A 79 -7.89 12.91 -13.94
CA MET A 79 -7.68 14.03 -14.86
C MET A 79 -6.50 14.88 -14.40
N ALA A 80 -6.15 15.88 -15.22
CA ALA A 80 -5.07 16.84 -14.92
C ALA A 80 -5.18 17.43 -13.51
N ALA A 81 -6.40 17.74 -13.04
CA ALA A 81 -6.62 18.31 -11.71
C ALA A 81 -6.13 17.40 -10.57
N GLY A 82 -6.41 16.09 -10.62
CA GLY A 82 -5.95 15.14 -9.61
C GLY A 82 -4.44 14.99 -9.62
N HIS A 83 -3.85 14.87 -10.82
CA HIS A 83 -2.40 14.79 -10.98
C HIS A 83 -1.69 16.07 -10.50
N GLU A 84 -2.17 17.26 -10.88
CA GLU A 84 -1.58 18.54 -10.45
C GLU A 84 -1.63 18.70 -8.93
N ARG A 85 -2.74 18.30 -8.28
CA ARG A 85 -2.86 18.35 -6.82
C ARG A 85 -1.89 17.37 -6.14
N PHE A 86 -1.76 16.16 -6.67
CA PHE A 86 -0.80 15.18 -6.15
C PHE A 86 0.65 15.61 -6.33
N GLU A 87 1.02 16.15 -7.49
CA GLU A 87 2.36 16.68 -7.74
C GLU A 87 2.69 17.85 -6.81
N THR A 88 1.73 18.77 -6.59
CA THR A 88 1.87 19.88 -5.65
C THR A 88 2.08 19.37 -4.22
N PHE A 89 1.28 18.38 -3.79
CA PHE A 89 1.47 17.72 -2.50
C PHE A 89 2.88 17.15 -2.33
N CYS A 90 3.38 16.42 -3.33
CA CYS A 90 4.75 15.90 -3.30
C CYS A 90 5.79 17.03 -3.23
N ASP A 91 5.60 18.11 -3.99
CA ASP A 91 6.52 19.25 -3.98
C ASP A 91 6.57 19.92 -2.60
N ASP A 92 5.42 20.14 -1.98
CA ASP A 92 5.29 20.84 -0.70
C ASP A 92 5.93 20.08 0.47
N ILE A 93 5.88 18.74 0.47
CA ILE A 93 6.42 17.93 1.58
C ILE A 93 7.88 17.51 1.39
N ARG A 94 8.42 17.65 0.18
CA ARG A 94 9.71 17.08 -0.21
C ARG A 94 10.85 17.49 0.71
N ASP A 95 11.03 18.80 0.91
CA ASP A 95 12.13 19.34 1.71
C ASP A 95 12.00 18.93 3.17
N THR A 96 10.77 18.83 3.68
CA THR A 96 10.47 18.35 5.03
C THR A 96 10.89 16.89 5.21
N LEU A 97 10.58 16.02 4.24
CA LEU A 97 10.99 14.62 4.26
C LEU A 97 12.51 14.47 4.21
N VAL A 98 13.19 15.24 3.33
CA VAL A 98 14.65 15.26 3.23
C VAL A 98 15.28 15.70 4.55
N ALA A 99 14.81 16.80 5.14
CA ALA A 99 15.32 17.31 6.41
C ALA A 99 15.13 16.32 7.57
N ALA A 100 14.03 15.57 7.57
CA ALA A 100 13.74 14.53 8.55
C ALA A 100 14.46 13.19 8.27
N GLY A 101 15.11 13.04 7.12
CA GLY A 101 15.72 11.78 6.69
C GLY A 101 14.69 10.66 6.51
N ARG A 102 13.46 10.99 6.12
CA ARG A 102 12.34 10.05 5.95
C ARG A 102 12.05 9.81 4.47
N LYS A 103 11.51 8.63 4.17
CA LYS A 103 10.97 8.30 2.85
C LYS A 103 9.45 8.13 2.94
N LEU A 104 8.70 8.80 2.07
CA LEU A 104 7.27 8.60 1.90
C LEU A 104 7.00 7.58 0.80
N CYS A 105 6.60 6.38 1.19
CA CYS A 105 6.14 5.33 0.29
C CYS A 105 4.68 5.55 -0.08
N ILE A 106 4.43 5.85 -1.35
CA ILE A 106 3.08 6.04 -1.86
C ILE A 106 2.45 4.67 -2.11
N ARG A 107 1.25 4.46 -1.57
CA ARG A 107 0.41 3.28 -1.78
C ARG A 107 -0.58 3.60 -2.90
N PRO A 108 -0.43 3.01 -4.09
CA PRO A 108 -1.38 3.20 -5.17
C PRO A 108 -2.67 2.43 -4.89
N HIS A 109 -3.77 2.87 -5.48
CA HIS A 109 -5.08 2.24 -5.39
C HIS A 109 -5.88 2.57 -6.65
N ALA A 110 -6.67 1.64 -7.17
CA ALA A 110 -7.37 1.81 -8.44
C ALA A 110 -8.29 3.06 -8.50
N ARG A 111 -8.80 3.50 -7.35
CA ARG A 111 -9.63 4.73 -7.20
C ARG A 111 -8.86 6.01 -6.86
N HIS A 112 -7.54 5.98 -6.85
CA HIS A 112 -6.69 7.13 -6.49
C HIS A 112 -5.90 7.65 -7.70
N VAL A 113 -5.16 8.75 -7.53
CA VAL A 113 -4.37 9.38 -8.61
C VAL A 113 -3.37 8.41 -9.23
N LEU A 114 -2.71 7.58 -8.41
CA LEU A 114 -1.90 6.46 -8.90
C LEU A 114 -2.77 5.20 -8.94
N SER A 115 -3.53 5.05 -10.02
CA SER A 115 -4.54 3.99 -10.22
C SER A 115 -4.05 2.74 -10.93
N ASP A 116 -2.88 2.80 -11.57
CA ASP A 116 -2.35 1.69 -12.35
C ASP A 116 -0.82 1.58 -12.25
N ALA A 117 -0.30 0.45 -12.74
CA ALA A 117 1.12 0.16 -12.69
C ALA A 117 1.97 1.15 -13.52
N GLN A 118 1.50 1.55 -14.69
CA GLN A 118 2.27 2.39 -15.60
C GLN A 118 2.43 3.80 -15.04
N GLY A 119 1.32 4.44 -14.65
CA GLY A 119 1.31 5.77 -14.04
C GLY A 119 2.13 5.82 -12.74
N THR A 120 2.03 4.77 -11.92
CA THR A 120 2.85 4.65 -10.70
C THR A 120 4.34 4.59 -11.02
N LEU A 121 4.75 3.76 -11.98
CA LEU A 121 6.17 3.61 -12.35
C LEU A 121 6.72 4.87 -13.03
N ASP A 122 5.93 5.55 -13.84
CA ASP A 122 6.31 6.82 -14.46
C ASP A 122 6.48 7.94 -13.42
N PHE A 123 5.63 7.99 -12.39
CA PHE A 123 5.83 8.88 -11.25
C PHE A 123 7.15 8.59 -10.53
N LEU A 124 7.39 7.35 -10.12
CA LEU A 124 8.61 6.95 -9.41
C LEU A 124 9.87 7.27 -10.22
N ARG A 125 9.82 7.06 -11.54
CA ARG A 125 10.93 7.37 -12.45
C ARG A 125 11.19 8.88 -12.55
N ARG A 126 10.14 9.72 -12.62
CA ARG A 126 10.30 11.18 -12.65
C ARG A 126 10.84 11.75 -11.35
N ARG A 127 10.53 11.08 -10.23
CA ARG A 127 10.92 11.46 -8.86
C ARG A 127 12.17 10.69 -8.38
N GLU A 128 12.96 10.12 -9.29
CA GLU A 128 14.17 9.38 -8.93
C GLU A 128 15.15 10.28 -8.15
N GLY A 129 15.59 9.80 -6.99
CA GLY A 129 16.47 10.55 -6.07
C GLY A 129 15.74 11.46 -5.07
N GLU A 130 14.43 11.61 -5.19
CA GLU A 130 13.58 12.29 -4.20
C GLU A 130 13.14 11.31 -3.09
N PRO A 131 12.63 11.78 -1.92
CA PRO A 131 12.28 10.92 -0.79
C PRO A 131 10.94 10.18 -0.99
N PHE A 132 10.64 9.74 -2.21
CA PHE A 132 9.42 9.02 -2.56
C PHE A 132 9.72 7.57 -2.90
N GLY A 133 8.87 6.68 -2.39
CA GLY A 133 8.99 5.24 -2.59
C GLY A 133 7.65 4.58 -2.91
N LEU A 134 7.65 3.25 -2.98
CA LEU A 134 6.46 2.45 -3.28
C LEU A 134 6.08 1.53 -2.12
N ALA A 135 4.87 1.72 -1.59
CA ALA A 135 4.20 0.77 -0.71
C ALA A 135 3.20 -0.05 -1.56
N LEU A 136 3.66 -1.18 -2.11
CA LEU A 136 2.87 -1.96 -3.06
C LEU A 136 1.90 -2.88 -2.31
N SER A 137 0.61 -2.81 -2.62
CA SER A 137 -0.30 -3.94 -2.47
C SER A 137 -0.88 -4.29 -3.84
N PRO A 138 -0.58 -5.48 -4.40
CA PRO A 138 -1.10 -5.82 -5.73
C PRO A 138 -2.62 -5.81 -5.81
N VAL A 139 -3.32 -6.12 -4.72
CA VAL A 139 -4.78 -6.23 -4.69
C VAL A 139 -5.49 -4.87 -4.69
N ASP A 140 -4.84 -3.81 -4.19
CA ASP A 140 -5.41 -2.45 -4.16
C ASP A 140 -5.53 -1.82 -5.56
N LEU A 141 -4.80 -2.36 -6.54
CA LEU A 141 -4.79 -1.91 -7.93
C LEU A 141 -5.85 -2.62 -8.79
N LEU A 142 -6.73 -3.41 -8.18
CA LEU A 142 -7.80 -4.11 -8.89
C LEU A 142 -9.16 -3.59 -8.47
N LEU A 143 -10.04 -3.53 -9.47
CA LEU A 143 -11.46 -3.36 -9.30
C LEU A 143 -12.17 -4.68 -9.69
N PRO A 144 -13.38 -4.96 -9.18
CA PRO A 144 -14.12 -6.16 -9.52
C PRO A 144 -14.29 -6.42 -11.02
N SER A 145 -14.49 -5.37 -11.83
CA SER A 145 -14.58 -5.43 -13.29
C SER A 145 -13.31 -5.94 -13.97
N MET A 146 -12.16 -5.85 -13.31
CA MET A 146 -10.87 -6.34 -13.82
C MET A 146 -10.64 -7.83 -13.53
N LEU A 147 -11.52 -8.49 -12.76
CA LEU A 147 -11.27 -9.86 -12.30
C LEU A 147 -11.33 -10.91 -13.41
N SER A 148 -12.05 -10.66 -14.50
CA SER A 148 -12.04 -11.53 -15.68
C SER A 148 -10.64 -11.68 -16.28
N ASP A 149 -9.81 -10.65 -16.15
CA ASP A 149 -8.47 -10.54 -16.73
C ASP A 149 -7.40 -10.36 -15.64
N ALA A 150 -7.72 -10.69 -14.38
CA ALA A 150 -6.86 -10.43 -13.23
C ALA A 150 -5.47 -11.06 -13.36
N GLU A 151 -5.34 -12.21 -14.03
CA GLU A 151 -4.05 -12.87 -14.26
C GLU A 151 -3.08 -11.97 -15.02
N ASP A 152 -3.56 -11.31 -16.09
CA ASP A 152 -2.75 -10.38 -16.90
C ASP A 152 -2.41 -9.11 -16.11
N HIS A 153 -3.37 -8.58 -15.36
CA HIS A 153 -3.15 -7.42 -14.50
C HIS A 153 -2.09 -7.71 -13.42
N TYR A 154 -2.21 -8.85 -12.73
CA TYR A 154 -1.25 -9.29 -11.74
C TYR A 154 0.12 -9.59 -12.34
N ALA A 155 0.20 -10.24 -13.51
CA ALA A 155 1.48 -10.49 -14.16
C ALA A 155 2.27 -9.20 -14.36
N ARG A 156 1.63 -8.13 -14.86
CA ARG A 156 2.26 -6.81 -15.04
C ARG A 156 2.66 -6.17 -13.72
N ILE A 157 1.76 -6.18 -12.73
CA ILE A 157 2.05 -5.61 -11.40
C ILE A 157 3.25 -6.34 -10.76
N LEU A 158 3.24 -7.66 -10.78
CA LEU A 158 4.27 -8.50 -10.16
C LEU A 158 5.61 -8.44 -10.91
N GLU A 159 5.59 -8.32 -12.24
CA GLU A 159 6.81 -8.20 -13.04
C GLU A 159 7.49 -6.84 -12.84
N PHE A 160 6.72 -5.75 -12.89
CA PHE A 160 7.29 -4.40 -12.99
C PHE A 160 7.30 -3.62 -11.67
N MET A 161 6.34 -3.85 -10.76
CA MET A 161 6.24 -3.06 -9.53
C MET A 161 6.93 -3.70 -8.33
N VAL A 162 6.94 -5.04 -8.22
CA VAL A 162 7.63 -5.74 -7.12
C VAL A 162 9.12 -5.39 -7.03
N PRO A 163 9.89 -5.30 -8.13
CA PRO A 163 11.29 -4.85 -8.08
C PRO A 163 11.50 -3.42 -7.54
N LYS A 164 10.44 -2.61 -7.49
CA LYS A 164 10.48 -1.20 -7.09
C LYS A 164 9.87 -0.95 -5.71
N ALA A 165 9.32 -1.99 -5.06
CA ALA A 165 8.68 -1.84 -3.77
C ALA A 165 9.70 -1.57 -2.67
N ASP A 166 9.47 -0.52 -1.88
CA ASP A 166 10.15 -0.27 -0.60
C ASP A 166 9.45 -0.99 0.55
N LEU A 167 8.16 -1.33 0.37
CA LEU A 167 7.33 -2.08 1.29
C LEU A 167 6.28 -2.85 0.49
N LEU A 168 6.05 -4.13 0.80
CA LEU A 168 5.03 -4.95 0.17
C LEU A 168 3.94 -5.31 1.18
N LEU A 169 2.71 -4.84 0.96
CA LEU A 169 1.53 -5.28 1.69
C LEU A 169 0.93 -6.50 1.01
N LEU A 170 1.13 -7.66 1.63
CA LEU A 170 0.60 -8.94 1.18
C LEU A 170 -0.78 -9.16 1.81
N ALA A 171 -1.81 -8.78 1.08
CA ALA A 171 -3.22 -8.94 1.43
C ALA A 171 -3.97 -9.59 0.27
N ASP A 172 -5.10 -10.21 0.60
CA ASP A 172 -6.00 -10.83 -0.36
C ASP A 172 -7.39 -10.20 -0.26
N ALA A 173 -8.16 -10.24 -1.35
CA ALA A 173 -9.48 -9.62 -1.40
C ALA A 173 -10.43 -10.35 -2.34
N LEU A 174 -11.72 -10.09 -2.16
CA LEU A 174 -12.80 -10.50 -3.05
C LEU A 174 -13.72 -9.29 -3.32
N PRO A 175 -14.49 -9.28 -4.42
CA PRO A 175 -15.58 -8.32 -4.57
C PRO A 175 -16.55 -8.39 -3.39
N GLY A 176 -16.88 -7.24 -2.84
CA GLY A 176 -17.96 -7.08 -1.88
C GLY A 176 -19.33 -7.07 -2.55
N GLU A 177 -20.34 -6.74 -1.75
CA GLU A 177 -21.69 -6.48 -2.25
C GLU A 177 -21.77 -5.05 -2.80
N THR A 178 -22.54 -4.90 -3.87
CA THR A 178 -22.84 -3.61 -4.46
C THR A 178 -23.87 -2.88 -3.59
N ALA A 179 -23.60 -1.62 -3.22
CA ALA A 179 -24.53 -0.80 -2.44
C ALA A 179 -25.61 -0.14 -3.33
N ASP A 180 -25.28 0.13 -4.60
CA ASP A 180 -26.15 0.73 -5.62
C ASP A 180 -25.86 0.10 -6.99
N ASP A 181 -26.88 -0.20 -7.79
CA ASP A 181 -26.77 -0.92 -9.07
C ASP A 181 -25.85 -0.22 -10.09
N ASP A 182 -25.66 1.10 -9.96
CA ASP A 182 -24.84 1.93 -10.84
C ASP A 182 -23.38 2.08 -10.36
N GLU A 183 -23.02 1.56 -9.19
CA GLU A 183 -21.67 1.64 -8.64
C GLU A 183 -20.92 0.30 -8.76
N GLU A 184 -19.62 0.37 -9.01
CA GLU A 184 -18.80 -0.83 -8.94
C GLU A 184 -18.57 -1.24 -7.47
N PRO A 185 -18.74 -2.53 -7.12
CA PRO A 185 -18.53 -2.97 -5.74
C PRO A 185 -17.08 -2.72 -5.28
N PRO A 186 -16.85 -2.58 -3.97
CA PRO A 186 -15.50 -2.48 -3.43
C PRO A 186 -14.79 -3.85 -3.46
N MET A 187 -13.46 -3.85 -3.49
CA MET A 187 -12.67 -5.03 -3.10
C MET A 187 -12.60 -5.08 -1.56
N ILE A 188 -13.03 -6.18 -0.96
CA ILE A 188 -13.07 -6.37 0.49
C ILE A 188 -11.91 -7.27 0.92
N PRO A 189 -11.09 -6.85 1.90
CA PRO A 189 -9.99 -7.67 2.41
C PRO A 189 -10.48 -8.98 3.04
N VAL A 190 -9.91 -10.10 2.62
CA VAL A 190 -10.16 -11.44 3.17
C VAL A 190 -8.85 -12.04 3.71
N PRO A 191 -8.90 -13.15 4.47
CA PRO A 191 -7.69 -13.85 4.87
C PRO A 191 -6.83 -14.27 3.65
N LEU A 192 -5.52 -14.30 3.84
CA LEU A 192 -4.57 -14.61 2.78
C LEU A 192 -4.81 -16.01 2.21
N GLY A 193 -5.00 -16.12 0.90
CA GLY A 193 -5.29 -17.38 0.20
C GLY A 193 -6.78 -17.71 0.07
N GLU A 194 -7.66 -16.85 0.56
CA GLU A 194 -9.12 -16.98 0.40
C GLU A 194 -9.68 -16.07 -0.69
N GLY A 195 -8.87 -15.21 -1.31
CA GLY A 195 -9.30 -14.26 -2.33
C GLY A 195 -8.71 -14.53 -3.71
N VAL A 196 -8.58 -13.46 -4.50
CA VAL A 196 -8.16 -13.52 -5.91
C VAL A 196 -6.65 -13.48 -6.13
N LEU A 197 -5.84 -13.30 -5.09
CA LEU A 197 -4.40 -13.12 -5.25
C LEU A 197 -3.72 -14.42 -5.76
N PRO A 198 -2.99 -14.39 -6.90
CA PRO A 198 -2.39 -15.58 -7.48
C PRO A 198 -1.13 -15.99 -6.71
N ARG A 199 -1.33 -16.77 -5.65
CA ARG A 199 -0.29 -17.23 -4.71
C ARG A 199 1.03 -17.62 -5.38
N ALA A 200 0.98 -18.50 -6.39
CA ALA A 200 2.19 -19.03 -7.02
C ALA A 200 3.02 -17.91 -7.68
N ALA A 201 2.37 -17.05 -8.46
CA ALA A 201 3.00 -15.91 -9.12
C ALA A 201 3.53 -14.88 -8.12
N VAL A 202 2.75 -14.58 -7.06
CA VAL A 202 3.19 -13.68 -5.98
C VAL A 202 4.43 -14.22 -5.29
N MET A 203 4.44 -15.49 -4.91
CA MET A 203 5.59 -16.07 -4.23
C MET A 203 6.82 -16.18 -5.14
N GLU A 204 6.63 -16.46 -6.43
CA GLU A 204 7.72 -16.38 -7.40
C GLU A 204 8.31 -14.97 -7.46
N ALA A 205 7.47 -13.94 -7.60
CA ALA A 205 7.92 -12.55 -7.64
C ALA A 205 8.61 -12.12 -6.34
N VAL A 206 8.06 -12.46 -5.18
CA VAL A 206 8.67 -12.17 -3.87
C VAL A 206 10.04 -12.83 -3.73
N ASN A 207 10.19 -14.07 -4.20
CA ASN A 207 11.45 -14.81 -4.05
C ASN A 207 12.53 -14.42 -5.06
N THR A 208 12.15 -13.92 -6.24
CA THR A 208 13.08 -13.69 -7.36
C THR A 208 13.28 -12.22 -7.72
N ARG A 209 12.32 -11.35 -7.41
CA ARG A 209 12.26 -9.96 -7.89
C ARG A 209 12.20 -8.93 -6.76
N LEU A 210 11.65 -9.26 -5.59
CA LEU A 210 11.58 -8.31 -4.48
C LEU A 210 12.99 -7.98 -3.96
N PRO A 211 13.35 -6.70 -3.78
CA PRO A 211 14.65 -6.33 -3.25
C PRO A 211 14.90 -6.95 -1.87
N GLN A 212 16.19 -7.19 -1.57
CA GLN A 212 16.59 -7.70 -0.27
C GLN A 212 16.15 -6.72 0.84
N ASP A 213 15.80 -7.28 2.01
CA ASP A 213 15.38 -6.55 3.21
C ASP A 213 14.07 -5.76 3.14
N VAL A 214 13.39 -5.71 1.98
CA VAL A 214 12.06 -5.10 1.86
C VAL A 214 11.07 -5.80 2.81
N PRO A 215 10.39 -5.05 3.70
CA PRO A 215 9.35 -5.58 4.56
C PRO A 215 8.20 -6.16 3.76
N VAL A 216 7.81 -7.40 4.09
CA VAL A 216 6.56 -8.00 3.62
C VAL A 216 5.57 -7.96 4.78
N VAL A 217 4.61 -7.05 4.67
CA VAL A 217 3.60 -6.76 5.68
C VAL A 217 2.39 -7.64 5.45
N VAL A 218 1.94 -8.32 6.49
CA VAL A 218 0.72 -9.15 6.49
C VAL A 218 -0.14 -8.78 7.70
N ALA A 219 -1.44 -9.03 7.62
CA ALA A 219 -2.26 -8.92 8.81
C ALA A 219 -1.83 -9.97 9.86
N PRO A 220 -1.92 -9.69 11.17
CA PRO A 220 -1.52 -10.64 12.22
C PRO A 220 -2.15 -12.04 12.07
N ARG A 221 -3.41 -12.10 11.64
CA ARG A 221 -4.14 -13.35 11.39
C ARG A 221 -3.58 -14.20 10.24
N ASP A 222 -2.92 -13.56 9.27
CA ASP A 222 -2.44 -14.18 8.03
C ASP A 222 -1.00 -14.65 8.13
N LEU A 223 -0.31 -14.30 9.23
CA LEU A 223 1.08 -14.66 9.47
C LEU A 223 1.36 -16.18 9.38
N PRO A 224 0.50 -17.09 9.91
CA PRO A 224 0.70 -18.53 9.71
C PRO A 224 0.66 -18.93 8.23
N THR A 225 -0.25 -18.35 7.45
CA THR A 225 -0.38 -18.64 6.01
C THR A 225 0.81 -18.09 5.23
N ALA A 226 1.21 -16.83 5.47
CA ALA A 226 2.38 -16.22 4.83
C ALA A 226 3.68 -16.99 5.15
N THR A 227 3.81 -17.49 6.39
CA THR A 227 4.92 -18.35 6.79
C THR A 227 4.90 -19.68 6.04
N ALA A 228 3.72 -20.30 5.89
CA ALA A 228 3.57 -21.53 5.10
C ALA A 228 3.96 -21.31 3.63
N TRP A 229 3.51 -20.21 3.03
CA TRP A 229 3.86 -19.83 1.66
C TRP A 229 5.36 -19.66 1.47
N ARG A 230 6.05 -19.00 2.43
CA ARG A 230 7.52 -18.84 2.44
C ARG A 230 8.26 -20.17 2.35
N HIS A 231 7.74 -21.19 3.02
CA HIS A 231 8.38 -22.51 3.11
C HIS A 231 7.92 -23.49 2.01
N GLY A 232 7.14 -23.02 1.03
CA GLY A 232 6.61 -23.88 -0.03
C GLY A 232 5.59 -24.90 0.46
N ALA A 233 5.07 -24.75 1.68
CA ALA A 233 4.06 -25.65 2.23
C ALA A 233 2.70 -25.34 1.62
N ALA A 234 1.97 -26.35 1.17
CA ALA A 234 0.59 -26.16 0.71
C ALA A 234 -0.31 -25.76 1.89
N ARG A 235 -1.04 -24.65 1.75
CA ARG A 235 -2.41 -24.51 2.24
C ARG A 235 -3.29 -24.38 1.00
#